data_AF-A0A7L4PXS5-F1
#
_entry.id   AF-A0A7L4PXS5-F1
#
_cell.length_a   1.000
_cell.length_b   1.000
_cell.length_c   1.000
_cell.angle_alpha   90.00
_cell.angle_beta   90.00
_cell.angle_gamma   90.00
#
_symmetry.space_group_name_H-M   'P 1'
#
loop_
_entity.id
_entity.type
_entity.pdbx_description
1 polymer ?
#
loop_
_entity_poly.entity_id
_entity_poly.type
_entity_poly.pdbx_seq_one_letter_code
_entity_poly.pdbx_strand_id
1 'polypeptide(L)' 'MPYRWKEKVDVDETIVVIKNVLDKEPELPNWLVKTIYGAIRDSDPAMAKYFYAEVKKYVPASMKYFEEGSTRAPI' A
#
# COMPACT_ATOMS: atom_id res chain seq x y z
N MET A 1 -9.31 0.19 -13.96
CA MET A 1 -9.81 1.32 -13.15
C MET A 1 -8.68 1.73 -12.24
N PRO A 2 -8.03 2.89 -12.46
CA PRO A 2 -6.99 3.33 -11.54
C PRO A 2 -7.66 3.72 -10.22
N TYR A 3 -7.34 2.99 -9.15
CA TYR A 3 -7.79 3.30 -7.79
C TYR A 3 -6.98 4.49 -7.31
N ARG A 4 -7.44 5.69 -7.65
CA ARG A 4 -6.85 6.93 -7.15
C ARG A 4 -7.45 7.25 -5.79
N TRP A 5 -6.61 7.37 -4.77
CA TRP A 5 -7.00 7.89 -3.46
C TRP A 5 -7.35 9.36 -3.58
N LYS A 6 -8.57 9.70 -3.19
CA LYS A 6 -9.11 11.06 -3.17
C LYS A 6 -9.12 11.61 -1.75
N GLU A 7 -9.36 10.75 -0.77
CA GLU A 7 -9.45 11.10 0.63
C GLU A 7 -8.52 10.22 1.48
N LYS A 8 -8.21 10.68 2.69
CA LYS A 8 -7.40 9.91 3.63
C LYS A 8 -8.05 8.58 4.01
N VAL A 9 -9.38 8.53 4.02
CA VAL A 9 -10.16 7.31 4.30
C VAL A 9 -9.82 6.20 3.31
N ASP A 10 -9.60 6.50 2.03
CA ASP A 10 -9.24 5.48 1.03
C ASP A 10 -7.88 4.82 1.37
N VAL A 11 -6.95 5.61 1.90
CA VAL A 11 -5.64 5.13 2.37
C VAL A 11 -5.82 4.30 3.62
N ASP A 12 -6.60 4.78 4.59
CA ASP A 12 -6.85 4.08 5.86
C ASP A 12 -7.51 2.69 5.62
N GLU A 13 -8.47 2.61 4.70
CA GLU A 13 -9.07 1.34 4.28
C GLU A 13 -8.04 0.40 3.65
N THR A 14 -7.15 0.94 2.82
CA THR A 14 -6.05 0.16 2.23
C THR A 14 -5.15 -0.43 3.32
N ILE A 15 -4.83 0.35 4.37
CA ILE A 15 -4.05 -0.13 5.52
C ILE A 15 -4.78 -1.25 6.26
N VAL A 16 -6.09 -1.12 6.47
CA VAL A 16 -6.91 -2.17 7.09
C VAL A 16 -6.88 -3.45 6.25
N VAL A 17 -6.94 -3.35 4.92
CA VAL A 17 -6.81 -4.51 4.02
C VAL A 17 -5.44 -5.16 4.15
N ILE A 18 -4.34 -4.39 4.11
CA ILE A 18 -2.97 -4.90 4.30
C ILE A 18 -2.87 -5.66 5.63
N LYS A 19 -3.37 -5.06 6.71
CA LYS A 19 -3.37 -5.66 8.04
C LYS A 19 -4.15 -6.98 8.06
N ASN A 20 -5.38 -6.98 7.56
CA ASN A 20 -6.25 -8.16 7.53
C ASN A 20 -5.66 -9.31 6.71
N VAL A 21 -4.92 -9.00 5.65
CA VAL A 21 -4.23 -10.01 4.85
C VAL A 21 -3.03 -10.56 5.63
N LEU A 22 -2.19 -9.71 6.22
CA LEU A 22 -1.04 -10.16 7.01
C LEU A 22 -1.42 -10.92 8.29
N ASP A 23 -2.59 -10.66 8.84
CA ASP A 23 -3.13 -11.44 9.97
C ASP A 23 -3.50 -12.89 9.55
N LYS A 24 -3.73 -13.14 8.26
CA LYS A 24 -4.14 -14.45 7.71
C LYS A 24 -3.06 -15.16 6.91
N GLU A 25 -2.22 -14.39 6.22
CA GLU A 25 -1.17 -14.86 5.33
C GLU A 25 0.17 -14.25 5.75
N PRO A 26 1.27 -15.02 5.68
CA PRO A 26 2.59 -14.52 6.08
C PRO A 26 3.13 -13.42 5.15
N GLU A 27 2.56 -13.26 3.95
CA GLU A 27 3.00 -12.31 2.93
C GLU A 27 1.81 -11.63 2.22
N LEU A 28 2.05 -10.44 1.66
CA LEU A 28 1.07 -9.80 0.78
C LEU A 28 1.05 -10.50 -0.60
N PRO A 29 -0.13 -10.86 -1.14
CA PRO A 29 -0.27 -11.36 -2.50
C PRO A 29 0.24 -10.36 -3.54
N ASN A 30 0.88 -10.89 -4.60
CA ASN A 30 1.45 -10.05 -5.67
C ASN A 30 0.42 -9.14 -6.35
N TRP A 31 -0.82 -9.59 -6.53
CA TRP A 31 -1.87 -8.77 -7.13
C TRP A 31 -2.20 -7.55 -6.26
N LEU A 32 -2.20 -7.71 -4.93
CA LEU A 32 -2.51 -6.64 -3.99
C LEU A 32 -1.40 -5.60 -3.98
N VAL A 33 -0.14 -6.04 -3.94
CA VAL A 33 1.03 -5.17 -4.05
C VAL A 33 0.97 -4.33 -5.34
N LYS A 34 0.67 -4.95 -6.48
CA LYS A 34 0.55 -4.25 -7.77
C LYS A 34 -0.61 -3.24 -7.78
N THR A 35 -1.77 -3.60 -7.23
CA THR A 35 -2.91 -2.68 -7.13
C THR A 35 -2.57 -1.46 -6.26
N ILE A 36 -1.94 -1.68 -5.11
CA ILE A 36 -1.52 -0.60 -4.21
C ILE A 36 -0.45 0.27 -4.87
N TYR A 37 0.51 -0.29 -5.57
CA TYR A 37 1.48 0.49 -6.35
C TYR A 37 0.82 1.35 -7.42
N GLY A 38 -0.15 0.80 -8.15
CA GLY A 38 -0.96 1.57 -9.09
C GLY A 38 -1.67 2.74 -8.39
N ALA A 39 -2.24 2.50 -7.21
CA ALA A 39 -2.88 3.53 -6.41
C ALA A 39 -1.89 4.61 -5.94
N ILE A 40 -0.71 4.23 -5.44
CA ILE A 40 0.35 5.17 -5.03
C ILE A 40 0.76 6.07 -6.21
N ARG A 41 0.99 5.47 -7.38
CA ARG A 41 1.45 6.18 -8.57
C ARG A 41 0.40 7.12 -9.14
N ASP A 42 -0.86 6.70 -9.15
CA ASP A 42 -1.94 7.45 -9.78
C ASP A 42 -2.59 8.47 -8.80
N SER A 43 -2.20 8.46 -7.53
CA SER A 43 -2.68 9.36 -6.48
C SER A 43 -1.82 10.61 -6.30
N ASP A 44 -2.38 11.59 -5.58
CA ASP A 44 -1.65 12.80 -5.22
C ASP A 44 -0.42 12.45 -4.35
N PRO A 45 0.75 13.07 -4.57
CA PRO A 45 1.93 12.89 -3.73
C PRO A 45 1.68 13.05 -2.23
N ALA A 46 0.72 13.89 -1.82
CA ALA A 46 0.32 14.03 -0.43
C ALA A 46 -0.32 12.74 0.13
N MET A 47 -1.13 12.04 -0.68
CA MET A 47 -1.75 10.76 -0.30
C MET A 47 -0.74 9.63 -0.28
N ALA A 48 0.19 9.60 -1.24
CA ALA A 48 1.31 8.65 -1.22
C ALA A 48 2.15 8.81 0.07
N LYS A 49 2.50 10.05 0.44
CA LYS A 49 3.20 10.33 1.71
C LYS A 49 2.42 9.88 2.93
N TYR A 50 1.10 10.13 2.94
CA TYR A 50 0.22 9.69 4.02
C TYR A 50 0.20 8.16 4.12
N PHE A 51 0.09 7.45 2.99
CA PHE A 51 0.18 5.98 2.95
C PHE A 51 1.46 5.46 3.59
N TYR A 52 2.63 5.96 3.20
CA TYR A 52 3.90 5.51 3.78
C TYR A 52 3.98 5.78 5.29
N ALA A 53 3.42 6.89 5.77
CA ALA A 53 3.36 7.18 7.20
C ALA A 53 2.46 6.18 7.95
N GLU A 54 1.28 5.87 7.42
CA GLU A 54 0.34 4.93 8.04
C GLU A 54 0.82 3.47 7.96
N VAL A 55 1.47 3.06 6.84
CA VAL A 55 2.10 1.75 6.73
C VAL A 55 3.16 1.56 7.80
N LYS A 56 4.04 2.55 7.98
CA LYS A 56 5.11 2.50 9.00
C LYS A 56 4.53 2.42 10.43
N LYS A 57 3.36 3.03 10.66
CA LYS A 57 2.70 3.08 11.97
C LYS A 57 1.95 1.79 12.30
N TYR A 58 1.18 1.25 11.37
CA TYR A 58 0.23 0.16 11.65
C TYR A 58 0.66 -1.20 11.12
N VAL A 59 1.40 -1.24 10.01
CA VAL A 59 1.80 -2.49 9.33
C VAL A 59 3.25 -2.42 8.84
N PRO A 60 4.23 -2.17 9.74
CA PRO A 60 5.62 -1.96 9.36
C PRO A 60 6.25 -3.16 8.63
N ALA A 61 5.77 -4.38 8.88
CA ALA A 61 6.22 -5.59 8.19
C ALA A 61 5.95 -5.56 6.68
N SER A 62 4.99 -4.75 6.23
CA SER A 62 4.65 -4.60 4.81
C SER A 62 5.52 -3.59 4.05
N MET A 63 6.32 -2.77 4.75
CA MET A 63 7.19 -1.76 4.12
C MET A 63 8.15 -2.36 3.09
N LYS A 64 8.65 -3.58 3.34
CA LYS A 64 9.53 -4.33 2.41
C LYS A 64 8.93 -4.50 1.01
N TYR A 65 7.61 -4.42 0.87
CA TYR A 65 6.91 -4.52 -0.41
C TYR A 65 6.79 -3.18 -1.14
N PHE A 66 6.91 -2.04 -0.45
CA PHE A 66 6.63 -0.71 -1.00
C PHE A 66 7.85 0.23 -1.05
N GLU A 67 9.01 -0.21 -0.57
CA GLU A 67 10.30 0.51 -0.64
C GLU A 67 10.86 0.58 -2.07
N GLU A 68 11.58 1.66 -2.38
CA GLU A 68 12.32 1.84 -3.66
C GLU A 68 13.33 0.70 -3.82
N GLY A 69 13.06 -0.20 -4.77
CA GLY A 69 13.87 -1.40 -5.02
C GLY A 69 13.20 -2.73 -4.64
N SER A 70 11.94 -2.72 -4.17
CA SER A 70 11.22 -3.97 -3.96
C SER A 70 11.06 -4.73 -5.28
N THR A 71 11.55 -5.98 -5.35
CA THR A 71 11.50 -6.84 -6.55
C THR A 71 10.09 -7.16 -7.05
N ARG A 72 9.06 -6.82 -6.25
CA ARG A 72 7.65 -7.00 -6.58
C ARG A 72 6.95 -5.70 -7.00
N ALA A 73 7.65 -4.56 -6.94
CA ALA A 73 7.22 -3.30 -7.53
C ALA A 73 7.48 -3.34 -9.04
N PRO A 74 6.45 -3.23 -9.90
CA PRO A 74 6.71 -3.08 -11.33
C PRO A 74 7.38 -1.72 -11.56
N ILE A 75 8.53 -1.75 -12.23
CA ILE A 75 9.23 -0.59 -12.79
C ILE A 75 8.27 0.17 -13.74
#